data_AF-A0A969RQE8-F1
#
_entry.id   AF-A0A969RQE8-F1
#
_cell.length_a   1.000
_cell.length_b   1.000
_cell.length_c   1.000
_cell.angle_alpha   90.00
_cell.angle_beta   90.00
_cell.angle_gamma   90.00
#
_symmetry.space_group_name_H-M   'P 1'
#
loop_
_entity.id
_entity.type
_entity.pdbx_description
1 polymer ?
#
loop_
_entity_poly.entity_id
_entity_poly.type
_entity_poly.pdbx_seq_one_letter_code
_entity_poly.pdbx_strand_id
1 'polypeptide(L)' 'MPKAGIIYNDIKPIACRIAAEWRDKLVSVGWDVCMATGEGGILGYSEP' A
#
# COMPACT_ATOMS: atom_id res chain seq x y z
N MET A 1 18.95 -3.93 -4.51
CA MET A 1 17.84 -3.76 -3.55
C MET A 1 16.58 -4.35 -4.18
N PRO A 2 15.90 -5.28 -3.51
CA PRO A 2 14.60 -5.76 -3.95
C PRO A 2 13.56 -4.64 -3.90
N LYS A 3 12.53 -4.76 -4.74
CA LYS A 3 11.44 -3.77 -4.87
C LYS A 3 10.11 -4.35 -4.42
N ALA A 4 9.30 -3.57 -3.71
CA ALA A 4 7.94 -3.93 -3.35
C ALA A 4 6.95 -2.81 -3.73
N GLY A 5 5.78 -3.20 -4.23
CA GLY A 5 4.64 -2.30 -4.44
C GLY A 5 3.55 -2.57 -3.40
N ILE A 6 3.05 -1.53 -2.75
CA ILE A 6 1.90 -1.60 -1.83
C ILE A 6 0.76 -0.80 -2.41
N ILE A 7 -0.33 -1.49 -2.76
CA ILE A 7 -1.60 -0.87 -3.13
C ILE A 7 -2.54 -1.00 -1.94
N TYR A 8 -3.09 0.12 -1.49
CA TYR A 8 -3.98 0.15 -0.32
C TYR A 8 -5.18 1.05 -0.57
N ASN A 9 -6.30 0.74 0.10
CA ASN A 9 -7.49 1.57 0.09
C ASN A 9 -7.31 2.70 1.11
N ASP A 10 -7.19 3.93 0.66
CA ASP A 10 -6.95 5.12 1.48
C ASP A 10 -8.21 5.62 2.22
N ILE A 11 -9.40 5.19 1.79
CA ILE A 11 -10.67 5.43 2.49
C ILE A 11 -10.72 4.66 3.82
N LYS A 12 -10.05 3.50 3.91
CA LYS A 12 -10.04 2.64 5.11
C LYS A 12 -8.86 3.01 6.02
N PRO A 13 -9.06 3.62 7.21
CA PRO A 13 -7.96 4.04 8.08
C PRO A 13 -7.02 2.90 8.50
N ILE A 14 -7.59 1.70 8.66
CA ILE A 14 -6.82 0.49 8.95
C ILE A 14 -5.86 0.12 7.83
N ALA A 15 -6.27 0.27 6.56
CA ALA A 15 -5.43 -0.06 5.41
C ALA A 15 -4.28 0.94 5.28
N CYS A 16 -4.51 2.24 5.53
CA CYS A 16 -3.44 3.25 5.60
C CYS A 16 -2.38 2.90 6.64
N ARG A 17 -2.84 2.55 7.86
CA ARG A 17 -1.93 2.19 8.96
C ARG A 17 -1.08 0.96 8.59
N ILE A 18 -1.73 -0.11 8.11
CA ILE A 18 -1.04 -1.35 7.75
C ILE A 18 -0.07 -1.11 6.58
N ALA A 19 -0.44 -0.31 5.58
CA ALA A 19 0.43 0.02 4.46
C ALA A 19 1.70 0.77 4.92
N ALA A 20 1.56 1.71 5.86
CA ALA A 20 2.70 2.40 6.46
C ALA A 20 3.58 1.46 7.29
N GLU A 21 3.00 0.61 8.13
CA GLU A 21 3.75 -0.37 8.93
C GLU A 21 4.55 -1.35 8.05
N TRP A 22 3.98 -1.80 6.94
CA TRP A 22 4.68 -2.68 6.00
C TRP A 22 5.76 -1.98 5.21
N ARG A 23 5.53 -0.73 4.79
CA ARG A 23 6.59 0.10 4.19
C ARG A 23 7.78 0.18 5.14
N ASP A 24 7.54 0.53 6.41
CA ASP A 24 8.62 0.74 7.38
C ASP A 24 9.40 -0.57 7.65
N LYS A 25 8.70 -1.71 7.73
CA LYS A 25 9.33 -3.04 7.87
C LYS A 25 10.17 -3.43 6.65
N LEU A 26 9.68 -3.16 5.44
CA LEU A 26 10.39 -3.52 4.20
C LEU A 26 11.60 -2.61 3.98
N VAL A 27 11.45 -1.31 4.25
CA VAL A 27 12.56 -0.34 4.21
C VAL A 27 13.64 -0.72 5.24
N SER A 28 13.27 -1.16 6.45
CA SER A 28 14.25 -1.55 7.47
C SER A 28 15.08 -2.78 7.10
N VAL A 29 14.57 -3.65 6.22
CA VAL A 29 15.32 -4.79 5.64
C VAL A 29 15.92 -4.49 4.26
N GLY A 30 16.01 -3.22 3.87
CA GLY A 30 16.73 -2.76 2.68
C GLY A 30 15.96 -2.85 1.36
N TRP A 31 14.63 -2.84 1.41
CA TRP A 31 13.79 -2.81 0.21
C TRP A 31 13.49 -1.37 -0.23
N ASP A 32 13.36 -1.20 -1.54
CA ASP A 32 12.79 -0.01 -2.17
C ASP A 32 11.28 -0.21 -2.31
N VAL A 33 10.49 0.62 -1.63
CA VAL A 33 9.03 0.44 -1.50
C VAL A 33 8.28 1.58 -2.19
N CYS A 34 7.44 1.24 -3.17
CA CYS A 34 6.52 2.18 -3.80
C CYS A 34 5.10 1.97 -3.26
N MET A 35 4.41 3.05 -2.91
CA MET A 35 3.03 3.02 -2.44
C MET A 35 2.10 3.70 -3.44
N ALA A 36 0.94 3.12 -3.67
CA ALA A 36 -0.14 3.72 -4.46
C ALA A 36 -1.47 3.51 -3.75
N THR A 37 -2.37 4.49 -3.85
CA THR A 37 -3.76 4.30 -3.43
C THR A 37 -4.49 3.50 -4.50
N GLY A 38 -5.45 2.70 -4.07
CA GLY A 38 -6.37 2.03 -4.98
C GLY A 38 -7.45 3.00 -5.46
N GLU A 39 -7.08 4.04 -6.22
CA GLU A 39 -8.07 4.86 -6.94
C GLU A 39 -8.95 3.94 -7.79
N GLY A 40 -10.24 3.87 -7.48
CA GLY A 40 -11.22 3.02 -8.18
C GLY A 40 -11.32 1.55 -7.73
N GLY A 41 -10.55 1.10 -6.74
CA GLY A 41 -10.42 -0.33 -6.42
C GLY A 41 -9.55 -1.08 -7.42
N ILE A 42 -8.93 -2.20 -7.03
CA ILE A 42 -7.95 -2.94 -7.86
C ILE A 42 -8.50 -3.41 -9.22
N LEU A 43 -9.82 -3.31 -9.43
CA LEU A 43 -10.56 -3.67 -10.65
C LEU A 43 -11.51 -2.57 -11.17
N GLY A 44 -11.46 -1.33 -10.64
CA GLY A 44 -12.36 -0.27 -11.07
C GLY A 44 -13.76 -0.27 -10.43
N TYR A 45 -14.02 -1.15 -9.44
CA TYR A 45 -15.25 -1.14 -8.65
C TYR A 45 -15.06 -0.29 -7.40
N SER A 46 -15.42 0.99 -7.50
CA SER A 46 -15.41 1.96 -6.39
C SER A 46 -16.78 2.10 -5.70
N GLU A 47 -17.79 1.37 -6.17
CA GLU A 47 -19.16 1.39 -5.65
C GLU A 47 -19.60 -0.03 -5.21
N PRO A 48 -20.38 -0.16 -4.12
CA PRO A 48 -20.87 -1.44 -3.60
C PRO A 48 -21.97 -2.09 -4.45
#